data_AF-A0A6N7E252-F1
#
_entry.id   AF-A0A6N7E252-F1
#
_cell.length_a   1.000
_cell.length_b   1.000
_cell.length_c   1.000
_cell.angle_alpha   90.00
_cell.angle_beta   90.00
_cell.angle_gamma   90.00
#
_symmetry.space_group_name_H-M   'P 1'
#
loop_
_entity.id
_entity.type
_entity.pdbx_description
1 polymer ?
#
loop_
_entity_poly.entity_id
_entity_poly.type
_entity_poly.pdbx_seq_one_letter_code
_entity_poly.pdbx_strand_id
1 'polypeptide(L)'
;MPYAREPDTSYKPAYKKASAPSRKSSAQNEKTLSNVVSFKQKEVDMMPGDWAEVGNPTPYELCTTIHTCKRFWHMNKQALTHPDCDVEVTEYNIRVLEKLYIHLMSYLVE
;
A
#
# COMPACT_ATOMS: atom_id res chain seq x y z
N MET A 1 22.56 9.70 50.49
CA MET A 1 21.83 8.98 49.44
C MET A 1 21.23 7.72 50.03
N PRO A 2 19.90 7.59 50.07
CA PRO A 2 19.32 6.30 50.39
C PRO A 2 18.16 5.90 49.45
N TYR A 3 18.13 4.60 49.16
CA TYR A 3 17.05 3.80 48.54
C TYR A 3 16.93 3.88 47.00
N ALA A 4 17.70 3.02 46.34
CA ALA A 4 17.36 2.51 45.01
C ALA A 4 16.06 1.71 45.10
N ARG A 5 15.08 2.05 44.26
CA ARG A 5 13.78 1.42 44.15
C ARG A 5 13.93 0.19 43.25
N GLU A 6 13.72 -1.00 43.80
CA GLU A 6 13.59 -2.25 43.02
C GLU A 6 12.45 -2.08 41.98
N PRO A 7 12.61 -2.49 40.71
CA PRO A 7 11.53 -2.40 39.74
C PRO A 7 10.50 -3.51 39.98
N ASP A 8 9.27 -3.08 40.29
CA ASP A 8 8.08 -3.93 40.44
C ASP A 8 7.87 -4.86 39.24
N THR A 9 7.98 -6.16 39.50
CA THR A 9 7.57 -7.23 38.61
C THR A 9 6.05 -7.43 38.68
N SER A 10 5.26 -6.77 37.84
CA SER A 10 3.94 -7.31 37.46
C SER A 10 3.33 -6.53 36.30
N TYR A 11 3.10 -7.23 35.20
CA TYR A 11 1.91 -7.22 34.33
C TYR A 11 2.32 -7.67 32.93
N LYS A 12 2.37 -8.98 32.72
CA LYS A 12 2.28 -9.57 31.37
C LYS A 12 0.82 -10.00 31.16
N PRO A 13 0.14 -9.56 30.10
CA PRO A 13 -1.18 -10.09 29.79
C PRO A 13 -1.03 -11.56 29.37
N ALA A 14 -1.81 -12.43 30.01
CA ALA A 14 -1.89 -13.84 29.67
C ALA A 14 -2.49 -14.01 28.27
N TYR A 15 -1.64 -14.21 27.26
CA TYR A 15 -2.09 -14.68 25.96
C TYR A 15 -2.70 -16.08 26.13
N LYS A 16 -4.03 -16.17 26.04
CA LYS A 16 -4.72 -17.46 25.87
C LYS A 16 -4.24 -18.04 24.54
N LYS A 17 -3.51 -19.15 24.58
CA LYS A 17 -3.19 -19.95 23.39
C LYS A 17 -4.51 -20.41 22.77
N ALA A 18 -4.91 -19.80 21.67
CA ALA A 18 -5.96 -20.37 20.83
C ALA A 18 -5.42 -21.70 20.29
N SER A 19 -5.99 -22.80 20.78
CA SER A 19 -5.72 -24.15 20.31
C SER A 19 -6.00 -24.24 18.82
N ALA A 20 -5.01 -24.65 18.04
CA ALA A 20 -5.16 -24.90 16.60
C ALA A 20 -6.31 -25.90 16.36
N PRO A 21 -7.17 -25.69 15.35
CA PRO A 21 -8.22 -26.64 15.03
C PRO A 21 -7.58 -27.96 14.55
N SER A 22 -7.85 -29.03 15.30
CA SER A 22 -7.44 -30.39 15.00
C SER A 22 -8.04 -30.84 13.66
N ARG A 23 -7.17 -31.27 12.72
CA ARG A 23 -7.57 -31.87 11.45
C ARG A 23 -8.32 -33.18 11.72
N LYS A 24 -9.63 -33.19 11.50
CA LYS A 24 -10.39 -34.43 11.27
C LYS A 24 -10.14 -34.88 9.83
N SER A 25 -9.47 -36.01 9.68
CA SER A 25 -9.34 -36.74 8.43
C SER A 25 -10.58 -37.61 8.19
N SER A 26 -11.25 -37.45 7.05
CA SER A 26 -12.09 -38.50 6.49
C SER A 26 -12.39 -38.24 5.00
N ALA A 27 -11.83 -39.13 4.19
CA ALA A 27 -12.31 -39.71 2.94
C ALA A 27 -12.59 -38.83 1.69
N GLN A 28 -12.08 -39.35 0.57
CA GLN A 28 -12.09 -38.86 -0.79
C GLN A 28 -13.46 -38.98 -1.48
N ASN A 29 -13.75 -37.99 -2.35
CA ASN A 29 -14.54 -37.98 -3.60
C ASN A 29 -15.18 -36.58 -3.69
N GLU A 30 -15.04 -35.76 -4.73
CA GLU A 30 -15.08 -36.03 -6.16
C GLU A 30 -14.25 -34.98 -6.93
N LYS A 31 -13.90 -35.30 -8.17
CA LYS A 31 -13.33 -34.39 -9.17
C LYS A 31 -14.24 -33.17 -9.40
N THR A 32 -13.93 -32.03 -8.81
CA THR A 32 -14.36 -30.73 -9.35
C THR A 32 -13.25 -30.18 -10.24
N LEU A 33 -13.45 -30.38 -11.54
CA LEU A 33 -12.75 -29.66 -12.60
C LEU A 33 -12.70 -28.18 -12.25
N SER A 34 -11.52 -27.59 -12.44
CA SER A 34 -11.21 -26.17 -12.35
C SER A 34 -12.38 -25.30 -12.84
N ASN A 35 -13.11 -24.69 -11.92
CA ASN A 35 -14.00 -23.58 -12.24
C ASN A 35 -13.13 -22.38 -12.60
N VAL A 36 -12.69 -22.33 -13.86
CA VAL A 36 -12.13 -21.12 -14.45
C VAL A 36 -13.28 -20.14 -14.57
N VAL A 37 -13.35 -19.19 -13.64
CA VAL A 37 -14.32 -18.10 -13.69
C VAL A 37 -13.93 -17.21 -14.87
N SER A 38 -14.86 -17.00 -15.81
CA SER A 38 -14.64 -16.16 -16.98
C SER A 38 -14.30 -14.73 -16.55
N PHE A 39 -13.17 -14.21 -16.99
CA PHE A 39 -12.82 -12.80 -16.82
C PHE A 39 -13.83 -11.94 -17.59
N LYS A 40 -14.59 -11.11 -16.87
CA LYS A 40 -15.41 -10.07 -17.49
C LYS A 40 -14.61 -8.76 -17.41
N GLN A 41 -14.21 -8.25 -18.56
CA GLN A 41 -13.62 -6.92 -18.64
C GLN A 41 -14.71 -5.91 -18.25
N LYS A 42 -14.61 -5.38 -17.03
CA LYS A 42 -15.43 -4.25 -16.58
C LYS A 42 -14.61 -3.01 -16.81
N GLU A 43 -15.15 -2.06 -17.56
CA GLU A 43 -14.57 -0.72 -17.65
C GLU A 43 -14.64 -0.12 -16.24
N VAL A 44 -13.46 0.20 -15.72
CA VAL A 44 -13.27 0.60 -14.33
C VAL A 44 -13.64 2.07 -14.22
N ASP A 45 -14.93 2.34 -14.24
CA ASP A 45 -15.49 3.65 -13.89
C ASP A 45 -15.59 3.68 -12.37
N MET A 46 -14.47 3.98 -11.69
CA MET A 46 -14.44 4.02 -10.22
C MET A 46 -14.98 5.35 -9.74
N MET A 47 -16.21 5.35 -9.26
CA MET A 47 -16.69 6.46 -8.45
C MET A 47 -16.04 6.39 -7.06
N PRO A 48 -15.88 7.51 -6.35
CA PRO A 48 -15.29 7.53 -4.99
C PRO A 48 -16.02 6.62 -3.98
N GLY A 49 -17.29 6.28 -4.24
CA GLY A 49 -18.03 5.25 -3.49
C GLY A 49 -17.53 3.81 -3.70
N ASP A 50 -16.90 3.51 -4.83
CA ASP A 50 -16.29 2.20 -5.13
C ASP A 50 -14.95 2.02 -4.42
N TRP A 51 -14.40 3.07 -3.79
CA TRP A 51 -13.17 2.97 -2.99
C TRP A 51 -13.37 2.20 -1.69
N ALA A 52 -14.61 1.83 -1.37
CA ALA A 52 -14.94 0.90 -0.29
C ALA A 52 -14.62 -0.57 -0.65
N GLU A 53 -14.34 -0.90 -1.92
CA GLU A 53 -13.85 -2.22 -2.29
C GLU A 53 -12.40 -2.43 -1.83
N VAL A 54 -12.15 -3.60 -1.21
CA VAL A 54 -10.82 -4.00 -0.75
C VAL A 54 -9.86 -4.07 -1.95
N GLY A 55 -8.99 -3.07 -2.07
CA GLY A 55 -8.01 -2.96 -3.17
C GLY A 55 -7.89 -1.57 -3.78
N ASN A 56 -8.85 -0.67 -3.54
CA ASN A 56 -8.81 0.70 -4.03
C ASN A 56 -8.10 1.64 -3.04
N PRO A 57 -7.30 2.62 -3.53
CA PRO A 57 -6.61 3.55 -2.67
C PRO A 57 -7.61 4.48 -1.98
N THR A 58 -7.51 4.58 -0.66
CA THR A 58 -8.27 5.56 0.13
C THR A 58 -7.85 7.00 -0.23
N PRO A 59 -8.68 8.02 0.08
CA PRO A 59 -8.30 9.41 -0.15
C PRO A 59 -6.99 9.80 0.56
N TYR A 60 -6.77 9.22 1.75
CA TYR A 60 -5.53 9.42 2.51
C TYR A 60 -4.30 8.82 1.79
N GLU A 61 -4.41 7.60 1.28
CA GLU A 61 -3.33 6.93 0.52
C GLU A 61 -3.04 7.68 -0.78
N LEU A 62 -4.08 8.17 -1.46
CA LEU A 62 -3.95 8.97 -2.66
C LEU A 62 -3.24 10.30 -2.36
N CYS A 63 -3.63 11.01 -1.30
CA CYS A 63 -2.96 12.24 -0.85
C CYS A 63 -1.48 11.99 -0.48
N THR A 64 -1.21 10.88 0.22
CA THR A 64 0.16 10.49 0.60
C THR A 64 1.02 10.21 -0.63
N THR A 65 0.44 9.53 -1.62
CA THR A 65 1.10 9.23 -2.91
C THR A 65 1.40 10.53 -3.68
N ILE A 66 0.45 11.47 -3.69
CA ILE A 66 0.64 12.79 -4.31
C ILE A 66 1.77 13.58 -3.64
N HIS A 67 1.81 13.63 -2.31
CA HIS A 67 2.90 14.29 -1.58
C HIS A 67 4.25 13.65 -1.89
N THR A 68 4.28 12.32 -1.99
CA THR A 68 5.48 11.57 -2.36
C THR A 68 5.94 11.91 -3.78
N CYS A 69 5.02 11.99 -4.73
CA CYS A 69 5.31 12.41 -6.11
C CYS A 69 5.93 13.81 -6.17
N LYS A 70 5.35 14.80 -5.45
CA LYS A 70 5.92 16.16 -5.35
C LYS A 70 7.33 16.15 -4.78
N ARG A 71 7.56 15.37 -3.72
CA ARG A 71 8.90 15.25 -3.11
C ARG A 71 9.92 14.69 -4.09
N PHE A 72 9.58 13.62 -4.80
CA PHE A 72 10.47 13.04 -5.82
C PHE A 72 10.73 14.00 -6.98
N TRP A 73 9.73 14.76 -7.40
CA TRP A 73 9.92 15.78 -8.43
C TRP A 73 10.94 16.83 -7.98
N HIS A 74 10.82 17.33 -6.75
CA HIS A 74 11.79 18.28 -6.19
C HIS A 74 13.20 17.68 -6.11
N MET A 75 13.33 16.42 -5.71
CA MET A 75 14.62 15.74 -5.66
C MET A 75 15.25 15.62 -7.06
N ASN A 76 14.48 15.26 -8.08
CA ASN A 76 14.99 15.19 -9.46
C ASN A 76 15.38 16.60 -9.97
N LYS A 77 14.61 17.63 -9.65
CA LYS A 77 14.98 19.02 -9.98
C LYS A 77 16.28 19.46 -9.33
N GLN A 78 16.52 19.06 -8.09
CA GLN A 78 17.80 19.32 -7.42
C GLN A 78 18.94 18.49 -8.05
N ALA A 79 18.68 17.23 -8.39
CA ALA A 79 19.68 16.35 -9.02
C ALA A 79 20.22 16.92 -10.33
N LEU A 80 19.40 17.61 -11.14
CA LEU A 80 19.84 18.27 -12.37
C LEU A 80 20.94 19.33 -12.18
N THR A 81 21.14 19.81 -10.95
CA THR A 81 22.21 20.77 -10.65
C THR A 81 23.56 20.10 -10.35
N HIS A 82 23.58 18.77 -10.16
CA HIS A 82 24.79 18.03 -9.89
C HIS A 82 25.55 17.68 -11.18
N PRO A 83 26.89 17.80 -11.18
CA PRO A 83 27.71 17.57 -12.37
C PRO A 83 27.71 16.10 -12.85
N ASP A 84 27.49 15.14 -11.94
CA ASP A 84 27.46 13.71 -12.25
C ASP A 84 26.05 13.19 -12.56
N CYS A 85 25.08 14.09 -12.73
CA CYS A 85 23.69 13.73 -12.99
C CYS A 85 23.52 13.23 -14.43
N ASP A 86 22.88 12.07 -14.58
CA ASP A 86 22.32 11.65 -15.86
C ASP A 86 21.10 12.52 -16.18
N VAL A 87 21.34 13.55 -16.99
CA VAL A 87 20.34 14.58 -17.34
C VAL A 87 19.16 13.96 -18.08
N GLU A 88 19.39 13.07 -19.04
CA GLU A 88 18.32 12.50 -19.87
C GLU A 88 17.36 11.65 -19.04
N VAL A 89 17.91 10.78 -18.18
CA VAL A 89 17.12 9.95 -17.27
C VAL A 89 16.36 10.81 -16.26
N THR A 90 17.02 11.84 -15.71
CA THR A 90 16.41 12.70 -14.70
C THR A 90 15.29 13.56 -15.29
N GLU A 91 15.46 14.09 -16.50
CA GLU A 91 14.40 14.81 -17.21
C GLU A 91 13.23 13.90 -17.57
N TYR A 92 13.50 12.67 -18.01
CA TYR A 92 12.46 11.67 -18.25
C TYR A 92 11.65 11.39 -16.97
N ASN A 93 12.33 11.17 -15.84
CA ASN A 93 11.69 10.96 -14.55
C ASN A 93 10.80 12.14 -14.15
N ILE A 94 11.26 13.38 -14.36
CA ILE A 94 10.47 14.58 -14.10
C ILE A 94 9.17 14.57 -14.92
N ARG A 95 9.24 14.28 -16.22
CA ARG A 95 8.04 14.23 -17.09
C ARG A 95 7.07 13.13 -16.67
N VAL A 96 7.58 11.98 -16.24
CA VAL A 96 6.76 10.88 -15.72
C VAL A 96 6.05 11.30 -14.43
N LEU A 97 6.78 11.91 -13.49
CA LEU A 97 6.22 12.39 -12.23
C LEU A 97 5.15 13.49 -12.44
N GLU A 98 5.36 14.40 -13.40
CA GLU A 98 4.37 15.41 -13.76
C GLU A 98 3.08 14.79 -14.30
N LYS A 99 3.18 13.82 -15.21
CA LYS A 99 2.02 13.09 -15.74
C LYS A 99 1.28 12.32 -14.65
N LEU A 100 2.03 11.66 -13.76
CA LEU A 100 1.49 10.93 -12.62
C LEU A 100 0.77 11.86 -11.65
N TYR A 101 1.36 13.03 -11.35
CA TYR A 101 0.75 14.02 -10.47
C TYR A 101 -0.61 14.49 -11.01
N ILE A 102 -0.70 14.81 -12.31
CA ILE A 102 -1.95 15.24 -12.94
C ILE A 102 -3.01 14.13 -12.85
N HIS A 103 -2.64 12.88 -13.15
CA HIS A 103 -3.57 11.75 -13.03
C HIS A 103 -4.05 11.57 -11.59
N LEU A 104 -3.15 11.57 -10.60
CA LEU A 104 -3.53 11.38 -9.21
C LEU A 104 -4.40 12.53 -8.68
N MET A 105 -4.12 13.77 -9.08
CA MET A 105 -4.95 14.93 -8.73
C MET A 105 -6.34 14.84 -9.35
N SER A 106 -6.49 14.28 -10.56
CA SER A 106 -7.81 14.10 -11.18
C SER A 106 -8.74 13.19 -10.38
N TYR A 107 -8.19 12.27 -9.59
CA TYR A 107 -8.95 11.42 -8.68
C TYR A 107 -9.37 12.13 -7.38
N LEU A 108 -8.83 13.32 -7.07
CA LEU A 108 -9.19 14.10 -5.88
C LEU A 108 -10.18 15.25 -6.17
N VAL A 109 -10.36 15.63 -7.43
CA VAL A 109 -11.24 16.75 -7.82
C VAL A 109 -12.53 16.16 -8.36
N GLU A 110 -13.54 16.06 -7.50
CA GLU A 110 -14.96 15.93 -7.89
C GLU A 110 -15.50 17.25 -8.45
#